data_AF-A0AAU5K4Y9-F1
#
_entry.id   AF-A0AAU5K4Y9-F1
#
_cell.length_a   1.000
_cell.length_b   1.000
_cell.length_c   1.000
_cell.angle_alpha   90.00
_cell.angle_beta   90.00
_cell.angle_gamma   90.00
#
_symmetry.space_group_name_H-M   'P 1'
#
loop_
_entity.id
_entity.type
_entity.pdbx_description
1 polymer ?
#
loop_
_entity_poly.entity_id
_entity_poly.type
_entity_poly.pdbx_seq_one_letter_code
_entity_poly.pdbx_strand_id
1 'polypeptide(L)'
;MPVSRRGRRGLAGHPSPLHIHHTPDHASWLNQVELFFSTLTRRLLRRGQFASRDELAAAIDTFVLAYDEHDAKPYRWTCDGSPLKAA
;
A
#
# COMPACT_ATOMS: atom_id res chain seq x y z
N MET A 1 -10.54 11.18 -1.51
CA MET A 1 -9.33 12.04 -1.56
C MET A 1 -9.09 12.62 -2.97
N PRO A 2 -9.28 13.92 -3.21
CA PRO A 2 -9.03 14.51 -4.53
C PRO A 2 -7.52 14.64 -4.79
N VAL A 3 -7.04 14.06 -5.88
CA VAL A 3 -5.65 14.26 -6.35
C VAL A 3 -5.46 15.74 -6.71
N SER A 4 -4.49 16.39 -6.06
CA SER A 4 -4.19 17.81 -6.31
C SER A 4 -3.88 18.04 -7.80
N ARG A 5 -4.24 19.22 -8.34
CA ARG A 5 -4.03 19.56 -9.77
C ARG A 5 -2.57 19.40 -10.22
N ARG A 6 -1.60 19.50 -9.31
CA ARG A 6 -0.17 19.34 -9.59
C ARG A 6 0.21 17.90 -9.95
N GLY A 7 -0.38 16.88 -9.30
CA GLY A 7 -0.02 15.48 -9.54
C GLY A 7 -0.46 14.96 -10.91
N ARG A 8 -1.58 15.46 -11.44
CA ARG A 8 -2.14 15.02 -12.72
C ARG A 8 -1.26 15.33 -13.94
N ARG A 9 -0.44 16.38 -13.85
CA ARG A 9 0.37 16.85 -14.98
C ARG A 9 1.53 15.90 -15.32
N GLY A 10 2.06 15.18 -14.33
CA GLY A 10 3.13 14.21 -14.53
C GLY A 10 2.66 12.90 -15.16
N LEU A 11 1.39 12.53 -14.96
CA LEU A 11 0.82 11.26 -15.44
C LEU A 11 0.45 11.29 -16.94
N ALA A 12 0.29 12.48 -17.52
CA ALA A 12 -0.06 12.66 -18.92
C ALA A 12 1.07 12.34 -19.91
N GLY A 13 2.32 12.25 -19.44
CA GLY A 13 3.48 11.88 -20.25
C GLY A 13 3.79 10.38 -20.25
N HIS A 14 2.99 9.56 -19.58
CA HIS A 14 3.23 8.12 -19.50
C HIS A 14 2.81 7.44 -20.82
N PRO A 15 3.64 6.54 -21.40
CA PRO A 15 3.40 5.95 -22.72
C PRO A 15 2.15 5.06 -22.78
N SER A 16 1.71 4.52 -21.64
CA SER A 16 0.50 3.68 -21.55
C SER A 16 -0.67 4.40 -20.88
N PRO A 17 -1.92 4.16 -21.32
CA PRO A 17 -3.10 4.78 -20.73
C PRO A 17 -3.26 4.34 -19.27
N LEU A 18 -3.33 5.32 -18.37
CA LEU A 18 -3.52 5.10 -16.94
C LEU A 18 -5.01 5.24 -16.59
N HIS A 19 -5.60 4.21 -15.97
CA HIS A 19 -6.94 4.31 -15.41
C HIS A 19 -6.84 4.62 -13.91
N ILE A 20 -7.32 5.81 -13.52
CA ILE A 20 -7.32 6.24 -12.11
C ILE A 20 -8.62 5.79 -11.46
N HIS A 21 -8.52 4.90 -10.48
CA HIS A 21 -9.64 4.51 -9.63
C HIS A 21 -9.69 5.39 -8.39
N HIS A 22 -10.82 6.05 -8.16
CA HIS A 22 -11.06 6.80 -6.94
C HIS A 22 -11.77 5.91 -5.93
N THR A 23 -11.14 5.67 -4.79
CA THR A 23 -11.83 5.05 -3.65
C THR A 23 -12.81 6.06 -3.05
N PRO A 24 -13.98 5.62 -2.56
CA PRO A 24 -14.89 6.47 -1.80
C PRO A 24 -14.17 7.16 -0.63
N ASP A 25 -14.65 8.33 -0.23
CA ASP A 25 -14.12 8.96 0.96
C ASP A 25 -14.29 8.03 2.18
N HIS A 26 -13.27 7.96 3.02
CA HIS A 26 -13.15 7.02 4.15
C HIS A 26 -13.01 5.52 3.79
N ALA A 27 -12.81 5.15 2.52
CA ALA A 27 -12.53 3.77 2.11
C ALA A 27 -11.03 3.42 2.13
N SER A 28 -10.28 3.89 3.13
CA SER A 28 -8.85 3.58 3.29
C SER A 28 -8.62 2.06 3.50
N TRP A 29 -9.61 1.38 4.07
CA TRP A 29 -9.63 -0.08 4.23
C TRP A 29 -9.53 -0.88 2.91
N LEU A 30 -9.87 -0.28 1.77
CA LEU A 30 -9.76 -0.90 0.45
C LEU A 30 -8.35 -0.70 -0.16
N ASN A 31 -7.50 0.09 0.48
CA ASN A 31 -6.21 0.48 -0.06
C ASN A 31 -5.15 -0.59 0.22
N GLN A 32 -4.75 -1.34 -0.82
CA GLN A 32 -3.76 -2.42 -0.70
C GLN A 32 -2.41 -1.93 -0.14
N VAL A 33 -2.04 -0.67 -0.39
CA VAL A 33 -0.80 -0.11 0.14
C VAL A 33 -0.82 -0.03 1.68
N GLU A 34 -2.01 0.16 2.29
CA GLU A 34 -2.15 0.20 3.76
C GLU A 34 -1.90 -1.20 4.36
N LEU A 35 -2.34 -2.27 3.69
CA LEU A 35 -2.06 -3.64 4.11
C LEU A 35 -0.57 -3.98 4.05
N PHE A 36 0.12 -3.51 3.00
CA PHE A 36 1.57 -3.64 2.87
C PHE A 36 2.28 -2.91 4.02
N PHE A 37 1.99 -1.64 4.26
CA PHE A 37 2.61 -0.87 5.34
C PHE A 37 2.33 -1.45 6.73
N SER A 38 1.14 -2.00 6.94
CA SER A 38 0.78 -2.72 8.16
C SER A 38 1.68 -3.95 8.36
N THR A 39 1.98 -4.67 7.28
CA THR A 39 2.86 -5.85 7.30
C THR A 39 4.32 -5.46 7.51
N LEU A 40 4.83 -4.46 6.79
CA LEU A 40 6.17 -3.89 6.98
C LEU A 40 6.37 -3.46 8.43
N THR A 41 5.39 -2.75 9.00
CA THR A 41 5.47 -2.27 10.38
C THR A 41 5.55 -3.43 11.37
N ARG A 42 4.67 -4.44 11.23
CA ARG A 42 4.64 -5.58 12.15
C ARG A 42 5.88 -6.47 12.08
N ARG A 43 6.41 -6.68 10.88
CA ARG A 43 7.49 -7.65 10.63
C ARG A 43 8.87 -7.03 10.74
N LEU A 44 9.06 -5.80 10.24
CA LEU A 44 10.35 -5.12 10.24
C LEU A 44 10.42 -4.04 11.34
N LEU A 45 9.56 -3.02 11.26
CA LEU A 45 9.78 -1.78 12.04
C LEU A 45 9.52 -1.93 13.54
N ARG A 46 8.52 -2.72 13.95
CA ARG A 46 8.17 -2.87 15.38
C ARG A 46 9.21 -3.66 16.17
N ARG A 47 10.02 -4.48 15.50
CA ARG A 47 11.05 -5.34 16.11
C ARG A 47 12.48 -4.95 15.73
N GLY A 48 12.63 -4.06 14.75
CA GLY A 48 13.92 -3.61 14.26
C GLY A 48 14.52 -2.55 15.18
N GLN A 49 15.81 -2.71 15.46
CA GLN A 49 16.64 -1.66 16.04
C GLN A 49 17.73 -1.35 15.03
N PHE A 50 17.79 -0.09 14.60
CA PHE A 50 18.69 0.38 13.56
C PHE A 50 19.63 1.42 14.16
N ALA A 51 20.92 1.29 13.91
CA ALA A 51 21.94 2.21 14.37
C ALA A 51 22.01 3.49 13.50
N SER A 52 21.48 3.46 12.28
CA SER A 52 21.45 4.61 11.38
C SER A 52 20.25 4.62 10.43
N ARG A 53 20.05 5.76 9.75
CA ARG A 53 19.03 5.89 8.69
C ARG A 53 19.37 5.04 7.47
N ASP A 54 20.64 4.92 7.13
CA ASP A 54 21.09 4.14 5.98
C ASP A 54 20.85 2.65 6.20
N GLU A 55 21.05 2.18 7.44
CA GLU A 55 20.73 0.81 7.82
C GLU A 55 19.23 0.53 7.73
N LEU A 56 18.38 1.46 8.20
CA LEU A 56 16.93 1.35 8.04
C LEU A 56 16.53 1.29 6.57
N ALA A 57 17.11 2.13 5.71
CA ALA A 57 16.82 2.15 4.28
C ALA A 57 17.19 0.80 3.64
N ALA A 58 18.40 0.31 3.88
CA ALA A 58 18.86 -0.98 3.37
C ALA A 58 17.98 -2.16 3.86
N ALA A 59 17.54 -2.11 5.12
CA ALA A 59 16.64 -3.11 5.69
C ALA A 59 15.25 -3.08 5.04
N ILE A 60 14.72 -1.89 4.72
CA ILE A 60 13.48 -1.75 3.98
C ILE A 60 13.61 -2.29 2.55
N ASP A 61 14.69 -1.95 1.84
CA ASP A 61 14.92 -2.43 0.47
C ASP A 61 15.02 -3.96 0.43
N THR A 62 15.78 -4.55 1.37
CA THR A 62 15.90 -6.00 1.51
C THR A 62 14.54 -6.64 1.81
N PHE A 63 13.75 -6.03 2.70
CA PHE A 63 12.41 -6.52 3.02
C PHE A 63 11.48 -6.47 1.80
N VAL A 64 11.52 -5.39 1.02
CA VAL A 64 10.68 -5.23 -0.19
C VAL A 64 10.98 -6.33 -1.20
N LEU A 65 12.27 -6.57 -1.49
CA LEU A 65 12.69 -7.62 -2.44
C LEU A 65 12.24 -9.00 -1.97
N ALA A 66 12.46 -9.33 -0.69
CA ALA A 66 12.05 -10.62 -0.13
C ALA A 66 10.52 -10.79 -0.08
N TYR A 67 9.78 -9.70 0.16
CA TYR A 67 8.32 -9.70 0.15
C TYR A 67 7.77 -9.90 -1.27
N ASP A 68 8.35 -9.24 -2.27
CA ASP A 68 7.97 -9.40 -3.67
C ASP A 68 8.15 -10.85 -4.16
N GLU A 69 9.28 -11.46 -3.82
CA GLU A 69 9.60 -12.83 -4.23
C GLU A 69 8.69 -13.89 -3.58
N HIS A 70 8.35 -13.74 -2.30
CA HIS A 70 7.73 -14.83 -1.52
C HIS A 70 6.26 -14.59 -1.11
N ASP A 71 5.90 -13.34 -0.85
CA ASP A 71 4.65 -12.97 -0.16
C ASP A 71 3.68 -12.15 -1.03
N ALA A 72 4.16 -11.54 -2.13
CA ALA A 72 3.35 -10.70 -3.01
C ALA A 72 2.31 -11.55 -3.77
N LYS A 73 1.15 -11.70 -3.13
CA LYS A 73 0.01 -12.46 -3.66
C LYS A 73 -1.23 -11.58 -3.63
N PRO A 74 -2.11 -11.69 -4.63
CA PRO A 74 -3.38 -10.96 -4.62
C PRO A 74 -4.16 -11.23 -3.33
N TYR A 75 -4.57 -10.18 -2.63
CA TYR A 75 -5.46 -10.31 -1.48
C TYR A 75 -6.81 -10.85 -1.96
N ARG A 76 -7.27 -11.95 -1.35
CA ARG A 76 -8.62 -12.47 -1.57
C ARG A 76 -9.60 -11.66 -0.74
N TRP A 77 -10.24 -10.70 -1.38
CA TRP A 77 -11.29 -9.89 -0.77
C TRP A 77 -12.58 -10.71 -0.67
N THR A 78 -13.13 -10.84 0.54
CA THR A 78 -14.48 -11.37 0.75
C THR A 78 -15.41 -10.20 1.01
N CYS A 79 -16.29 -9.92 0.05
CA CYS A 79 -17.41 -9.01 0.22
C CYS A 79 -18.67 -9.83 -0.04
N ASP A 80 -19.45 -10.11 0.99
CA ASP A 80 -20.71 -10.85 0.89
C ASP A 80 -21.88 -9.96 0.43
N GLY A 81 -21.61 -8.67 0.18
CA GLY A 81 -22.60 -7.68 -0.24
C GLY A 81 -23.69 -7.40 0.80
N SER A 82 -23.58 -7.98 1.99
CA SER A 82 -24.59 -7.83 3.04
C SER A 82 -24.23 -6.64 3.92
N PRO A 83 -25.12 -5.65 4.07
CA PRO A 83 -24.86 -4.56 5.00
C PRO A 83 -24.74 -5.11 6.42
N LEU A 84 -23.68 -4.72 7.12
CA LEU A 84 -23.48 -5.03 8.53
C LEU A 84 -24.71 -4.52 9.31
N LYS A 85 -25.47 -5.43 9.92
CA LYS A 85 -26.57 -5.08 10.81
C LYS A 85 -26.00 -4.81 12.20
N ALA A 86 -26.33 -3.66 12.78
CA ALA A 86 -26.09 -3.42 14.20
C ALA A 86 -26.89 -4.43 15.03
N ALA A 87 -26.28 -4.89 16.14
CA ALA A 87 -26.91 -5.81 17.09
C ALA A 87 -28.05 -5.15 17.85
#